data_AF-A0A367Q0R9-F1
#
_entry.id   AF-A0A367Q0R9-F1
#
_cell.length_a   1.000
_cell.length_b   1.000
_cell.length_c   1.000
_cell.angle_alpha   90.00
_cell.angle_beta   90.00
_cell.angle_gamma   90.00
#
_symmetry.space_group_name_H-M   'P 1'
#
loop_
_entity.id
_entity.type
_entity.pdbx_description
1 polymer ?
#
loop_
_entity_poly.entity_id
_entity_poly.type
_entity_poly.pdbx_seq_one_letter_code
_entity_poly.pdbx_strand_id
1 'polypeptide(L)'
;MGLCLLVYSLGQRALRQALERAKKTIDNQLGKPTSTPTLRWVFQCFMSIHLVTVAQIKQIANLTHERQWILQFFGAPCRKYYLLS
;
A
#
# COMPACT_ATOMS: atom_id res chain seq x y z
N MET A 1 -15.70 -14.11 -11.25
CA MET A 1 -14.25 -14.42 -11.14
C MET A 1 -13.37 -13.51 -12.00
N GLY A 2 -13.66 -13.30 -13.30
CA GLY A 2 -12.82 -12.47 -14.19
C GLY A 2 -12.61 -11.01 -13.76
N LEU A 3 -13.67 -10.34 -13.26
CA LEU A 3 -13.57 -8.94 -12.82
C LEU A 3 -12.56 -8.75 -11.67
N CYS A 4 -12.53 -9.66 -10.70
CA CYS A 4 -11.61 -9.59 -9.56
C CYS A 4 -10.15 -9.71 -10.03
N LEU A 5 -9.87 -10.61 -10.98
CA LEU A 5 -8.54 -10.78 -11.57
C LEU A 5 -8.13 -9.57 -12.41
N LEU A 6 -9.09 -8.95 -13.12
CA LEU A 6 -8.85 -7.71 -13.85
C LEU A 6 -8.45 -6.58 -12.91
N VAL A 7 -9.24 -6.34 -11.84
CA VAL A 7 -8.94 -5.31 -10.83
C VAL A 7 -7.58 -5.56 -10.18
N TYR A 8 -7.28 -6.82 -9.83
CA TYR A 8 -5.98 -7.21 -9.28
C TYR A 8 -4.83 -6.88 -10.25
N SER A 9 -4.98 -7.27 -11.52
CA SER A 9 -3.95 -7.07 -12.55
C SER A 9 -3.72 -5.59 -12.85
N LEU A 10 -4.80 -4.80 -12.90
CA LEU A 10 -4.74 -3.35 -13.06
C LEU A 10 -4.05 -2.67 -11.88
N GLY A 11 -4.40 -3.03 -10.65
CA GLY A 11 -3.77 -2.50 -9.44
C GLY A 11 -2.27 -2.83 -9.39
N GLN A 12 -1.89 -4.08 -9.70
CA GLN A 12 -0.49 -4.49 -9.75
C GLN A 12 0.29 -3.73 -10.82
N ARG A 13 -0.28 -3.56 -12.02
CA ARG A 13 0.35 -2.79 -13.11
C ARG A 13 0.51 -1.33 -12.73
N ALA A 14 -0.53 -0.70 -12.17
CA ALA A 14 -0.50 0.69 -11.76
C ALA A 14 0.59 0.95 -10.70
N LEU A 15 0.70 0.05 -9.70
CA LEU A 15 1.74 0.15 -8.67
C LEU A 15 3.15 0.06 -9.27
N ARG A 16 3.40 -0.92 -10.13
CA ARG A 16 4.71 -1.07 -10.80
C ARG A 16 5.05 0.16 -11.64
N GLN A 17 4.08 0.71 -12.37
CA GLN A 17 4.30 1.95 -13.13
C GLN A 17 4.62 3.15 -12.23
N ALA A 18 3.98 3.27 -11.06
CA ALA A 18 4.29 4.31 -10.10
C ALA A 18 5.72 4.18 -9.53
N LEU A 19 6.14 2.94 -9.23
CA LEU A 19 7.49 2.64 -8.76
C LEU A 19 8.56 2.95 -9.80
N GLU A 20 8.34 2.52 -11.05
CA GLU A 20 9.23 2.79 -12.18
C GLU A 20 9.39 4.30 -12.43
N ARG A 21 8.28 5.06 -12.45
CA ARG A 21 8.31 6.52 -12.62
C ARG A 21 9.08 7.22 -11.51
N ALA A 22 8.94 6.73 -10.28
CA ALA A 22 9.62 7.27 -9.12
C ALA A 22 11.07 6.76 -8.96
N LYS A 23 11.51 5.78 -9.78
CA LYS A 23 12.78 5.06 -9.64
C LYS A 23 13.00 4.51 -8.23
N LYS A 24 11.93 4.04 -7.60
CA LYS A 24 11.92 3.53 -6.22
C LYS A 24 11.53 2.06 -6.19
N THR A 25 11.91 1.39 -5.12
CA THR A 25 11.61 -0.01 -4.87
C THR A 25 10.82 -0.17 -3.56
N ILE A 26 10.19 -1.33 -3.42
CA ILE A 26 9.59 -1.80 -2.17
C ILE A 26 10.29 -3.09 -1.81
N ASP A 27 10.56 -3.32 -0.54
CA ASP A 27 11.17 -4.57 -0.09
C ASP A 27 10.22 -5.75 -0.28
N ASN A 28 10.76 -6.88 -0.70
CA ASN A 28 10.02 -8.14 -0.82
C ASN A 28 9.90 -8.86 0.53
N GLN A 29 9.28 -10.04 0.54
CA GLN A 29 9.14 -10.89 1.74
C GLN A 29 10.45 -11.22 2.45
N LEU A 30 11.58 -11.17 1.74
CA LEU A 30 12.92 -11.46 2.25
C LEU A 30 13.69 -10.17 2.61
N GLY A 31 13.03 -9.00 2.59
CA GLY A 31 13.67 -7.70 2.86
C GLY A 31 14.56 -7.19 1.74
N LYS A 32 14.46 -7.73 0.52
CA LYS A 32 15.26 -7.27 -0.64
C LYS A 32 14.45 -6.29 -1.49
N PRO A 33 15.06 -5.18 -1.94
CA PRO A 33 14.37 -4.21 -2.78
C PRO A 33 13.94 -4.83 -4.11
N THR A 34 12.68 -4.61 -4.49
CA THR A 34 12.14 -5.03 -5.80
C THR A 34 11.35 -3.91 -6.48
N SER A 35 11.51 -3.80 -7.80
CA SER A 35 10.69 -2.95 -8.67
C SER A 35 9.42 -3.64 -9.15
N THR A 36 9.29 -4.95 -8.93
CA THR A 36 8.18 -5.77 -9.47
C THR A 36 7.35 -6.45 -8.37
N PRO A 37 6.92 -5.74 -7.30
CA PRO A 37 6.15 -6.37 -6.22
C PRO A 37 4.84 -6.97 -6.74
N THR A 38 4.36 -7.99 -6.04
CA THR A 38 3.02 -8.54 -6.26
C THR A 38 2.01 -7.78 -5.40
N LEU A 39 0.80 -7.59 -5.91
CA LEU A 39 -0.23 -6.88 -5.13
C LEU A 39 -0.63 -7.67 -3.87
N ARG A 40 -0.56 -9.01 -3.92
CA ARG A 40 -0.67 -9.89 -2.74
C ARG A 40 0.31 -9.51 -1.64
N TRP A 41 1.60 -9.38 -1.96
CA TRP A 41 2.62 -9.03 -0.97
C TRP A 41 2.34 -7.65 -0.36
N VAL A 42 1.99 -6.69 -1.20
CA VAL A 42 1.68 -5.34 -0.76
C VAL A 42 0.51 -5.35 0.24
N PHE A 43 -0.55 -6.10 -0.03
CA PHE A 43 -1.66 -6.25 0.93
C PHE A 43 -1.24 -6.91 2.25
N GLN A 44 -0.30 -7.84 2.21
CA GLN A 44 0.26 -8.45 3.42
C GLN A 44 1.00 -7.40 4.28
N CYS A 45 1.71 -6.45 3.67
CA CYS A 45 2.35 -5.34 4.39
C CYS A 45 1.36 -4.47 5.17
N PHE A 46 0.11 -4.36 4.69
CA PHE A 46 -0.98 -3.61 5.33
C PHE A 46 -1.80 -4.43 6.35
N MET A 47 -1.41 -5.68 6.63
CA MET A 47 -2.07 -6.45 7.69
C MET A 47 -1.84 -5.83 9.07
N SER A 48 -2.85 -5.98 9.93
CA SER A 48 -2.82 -5.47 11.32
C SER A 48 -2.72 -3.94 11.42
N ILE A 49 -3.31 -3.21 10.48
CA ILE A 49 -3.58 -1.77 10.64
C ILE A 49 -4.97 -1.62 11.23
N HIS A 50 -5.10 -0.82 12.29
CA HIS A 50 -6.35 -0.66 13.01
C HIS A 50 -6.75 0.81 13.10
N LEU A 51 -8.03 1.10 12.85
CA LEU A 51 -8.63 2.39 13.15
C LEU A 51 -9.10 2.35 14.61
N VAL A 52 -8.51 3.20 15.46
CA VAL A 52 -8.82 3.28 16.88
C VAL A 52 -9.39 4.67 17.18
N THR A 53 -10.36 4.74 18.08
CA THR A 53 -10.89 6.02 18.57
C THR A 53 -10.47 6.20 20.02
N VAL A 54 -9.67 7.23 20.30
CA VAL A 54 -9.24 7.58 21.67
C VAL A 54 -9.73 8.99 21.94
N ALA A 55 -10.49 9.17 23.03
CA ALA A 55 -11.07 10.48 23.40
C ALA A 55 -11.82 11.17 22.23
N GLN A 56 -12.64 10.43 21.48
CA GLN A 56 -13.38 10.88 20.29
C GLN A 56 -12.52 11.25 19.07
N ILE A 57 -11.20 11.10 19.14
CA ILE A 57 -10.28 11.33 18.03
C ILE A 57 -9.95 9.99 17.35
N LYS A 58 -10.25 9.91 16.05
CA LYS A 58 -9.89 8.75 15.21
C LYS A 58 -8.40 8.79 14.88
N GLN A 59 -7.72 7.68 15.10
CA GLN A 59 -6.29 7.51 14.86
C GLN A 59 -6.03 6.15 14.23
N ILE A 60 -4.92 6.02 13.51
CA ILE A 60 -4.51 4.76 12.92
C ILE A 60 -3.36 4.16 13.70
N ALA A 61 -3.62 3.01 14.30
CA ALA A 61 -2.60 2.23 14.97
C ALA A 61 -1.79 1.42 13.95
N ASN A 62 -0.51 1.24 14.26
CA ASN A 62 0.43 0.41 13.49
C ASN A 62 0.72 0.94 12.07
N LEU A 63 0.58 2.24 11.81
CA LEU A 63 0.97 2.82 10.52
C LEU A 63 2.48 3.15 10.52
N THR A 64 3.31 2.15 10.24
CA THR A 64 4.78 2.28 10.19
C THR A 64 5.27 3.11 9.00
N HIS A 65 6.54 3.53 9.05
CA HIS A 65 7.15 4.32 7.97
C HIS A 65 7.18 3.58 6.63
N GLU A 66 7.43 2.27 6.64
CA GLU A 66 7.36 1.42 5.44
C GLU A 66 5.94 1.42 4.83
N ARG A 67 4.90 1.32 5.65
CA ARG A 67 3.50 1.36 5.18
C ARG A 67 3.16 2.71 4.58
N GLN A 68 3.59 3.80 5.22
CA GLN A 68 3.45 5.16 4.69
C GLN A 68 4.20 5.35 3.38
N TRP A 69 5.41 4.81 3.29
CA TRP A 69 6.21 4.82 2.06
C TRP A 69 5.49 4.13 0.92
N ILE A 70 4.97 2.92 1.15
CA ILE A 70 4.21 2.17 0.16
C ILE A 70 2.95 2.95 -0.27
N LEU A 71 2.26 3.61 0.66
CA LEU A 71 1.07 4.44 0.37
C LEU A 71 1.35 5.63 -0.56
N GLN A 72 2.59 6.10 -0.68
CA GLN A 72 2.93 7.19 -1.61
C GLN A 72 2.76 6.80 -3.08
N PHE A 73 2.91 5.50 -3.38
CA PHE A 73 2.75 4.97 -4.74
C PHE A 73 1.30 4.67 -5.10
N PHE A 74 0.41 4.68 -4.11
CA PHE A 74 -1.03 4.62 -4.32
C PHE A 74 -1.59 6.03 -4.54
N GLY A 75 -2.72 6.12 -5.24
CA GLY A 75 -3.38 7.39 -5.51
C GLY A 75 -3.85 8.08 -4.22
N ALA A 76 -4.03 9.40 -4.28
CA ALA A 76 -4.55 10.20 -3.17
C ALA A 76 -5.83 9.63 -2.51
N PRO A 77 -6.80 9.03 -3.23
CA PRO A 77 -7.97 8.42 -2.61
C PRO A 77 -7.62 7.30 -1.63
N CYS A 78 -6.58 6.50 -1.90
CA CYS A 78 -6.15 5.41 -1.03
C CYS A 78 -5.60 5.95 0.29
N ARG A 79 -4.86 7.06 0.26
CA ARG A 79 -4.25 7.68 1.45
C ARG A 79 -5.30 8.25 2.41
N LYS A 80 -6.42 8.76 1.89
CA LYS A 80 -7.52 9.30 2.71
C LYS A 80 -8.14 8.27 3.65
N TYR A 81 -8.20 6.99 3.26
CA TYR A 81 -8.63 5.91 4.17
C TYR A 81 -7.72 5.77 5.38
N TYR A 82 -6.47 6.20 5.25
CA TYR A 82 -5.48 6.19 6.31
C TYR A 82 -5.39 7.51 7.09
N LEU A 83 -6.39 8.40 6.96
CA LEU A 83 -6.39 9.75 7.56
C LEU A 83 -5.16 10.59 7.15
N LEU A 84 -4.53 10.26 6.03
CA LEU A 84 -3.42 10.99 5.44
C LEU A 84 -3.95 11.96 4.36
N SER A 85 -3.40 13.18 4.34
CA SER A 85 -3.66 14.21 3.32
C SER A 85 -2.93 13.93 2.00
#